data_AF-A0A7W1LM82-F1
#
_entry.id   AF-A0A7W1LM82-F1
#
_cell.length_a   1.000
_cell.length_b   1.000
_cell.length_c   1.000
_cell.angle_alpha   90.00
_cell.angle_beta   90.00
_cell.angle_gamma   90.00
#
_symmetry.space_group_name_H-M   'P 1'
#
loop_
_entity.id
_entity.type
_entity.pdbx_description
1 polymer ?
#
loop_
_entity_poly.entity_id
_entity_poly.type
_entity_poly.pdbx_seq_one_letter_code
_entity_poly.pdbx_strand_id
1 'polypeptide(L)'
;TDVGIVRNRAKINATIRNARAALEVAEGLSELLWSFAPEQQSARPATLADVPGTSPQSVAMAKELKRRGFSFVGPTTAYALMQATGMVDDHVADCWRAGK
;
A
#
# COMPACT_ATOMS: atom_id res chain seq x y z
N THR A 1 7.14 28.77 0.89
CA THR A 1 7.27 27.57 0.03
C THR A 1 8.26 26.64 0.66
N ASP A 2 7.83 25.43 1.01
CA ASP A 2 8.71 24.40 1.57
C ASP A 2 9.44 23.66 0.44
N VAL A 3 10.77 23.57 0.55
CA VAL A 3 11.64 22.92 -0.44
C VAL A 3 11.95 21.46 -0.10
N GLY A 4 11.62 21.00 1.11
CA GLY A 4 11.81 19.62 1.54
C GLY A 4 10.76 18.64 1.00
N ILE A 5 9.74 19.13 0.28
CA ILE A 5 8.62 18.33 -0.21
C ILE A 5 8.46 18.40 -1.73
N VAL A 6 7.79 17.38 -2.30
CA VAL A 6 7.34 17.41 -3.69
C VAL A 6 6.17 18.41 -3.83
N ARG A 7 6.43 19.53 -4.50
CA ARG A 7 5.50 20.68 -4.66
C ARG A 7 4.38 20.43 -5.69
N ASN A 8 3.67 19.31 -5.57
CA ASN A 8 2.47 19.00 -6.35
C ASN A 8 1.22 19.25 -5.49
N ARG A 9 0.41 20.25 -5.88
CA ARG A 9 -0.78 20.65 -5.11
C ARG A 9 -1.78 19.51 -4.90
N ALA A 10 -1.99 18.66 -5.89
CA ALA A 10 -2.93 17.55 -5.80
C ALA A 10 -2.45 16.48 -4.80
N LYS A 11 -1.15 16.16 -4.76
CA LYS A 11 -0.56 15.24 -3.76
C LYS A 11 -0.61 15.81 -2.33
N ILE A 12 -0.38 17.11 -2.16
CA ILE A 12 -0.49 17.79 -0.86
C ILE A 12 -1.94 17.72 -0.35
N ASN A 13 -2.91 18.08 -1.20
CA ASN A 13 -4.32 18.00 -0.84
C ASN A 13 -4.78 16.57 -0.56
N ALA A 14 -4.25 15.59 -1.29
CA ALA A 14 -4.51 14.18 -1.03
C ALA A 14 -4.03 13.75 0.35
N THR A 15 -2.87 14.20 0.80
CA THR A 15 -2.34 13.90 2.14
C THR A 15 -3.30 14.39 3.23
N ILE A 16 -3.82 15.62 3.11
CA ILE A 16 -4.79 16.19 4.05
C ILE A 16 -6.12 15.42 4.01
N ARG A 17 -6.62 15.10 2.81
CA ARG A 17 -7.86 14.35 2.62
C ARG A 17 -7.76 12.94 3.21
N ASN A 18 -6.64 12.25 2.97
CA ASN A 18 -6.39 10.90 3.47
C ASN A 18 -6.29 10.88 5.00
N ALA A 19 -5.67 11.89 5.61
CA ALA A 19 -5.64 12.02 7.07
C ALA A 19 -7.04 12.15 7.67
N ARG A 20 -7.91 12.97 7.06
CA ARG A 20 -9.32 13.07 7.46
C ARG A 20 -10.05 11.74 7.29
N ALA A 21 -9.92 11.10 6.12
CA ALA A 21 -10.54 9.81 5.86
C ALA A 21 -10.09 8.73 6.85
N ALA A 22 -8.82 8.73 7.26
CA ALA A 22 -8.29 7.81 8.25
C ALA A 22 -8.90 7.98 9.65
N LEU A 23 -9.25 9.20 10.06
CA LEU A 23 -9.94 9.47 11.33
C LEU A 23 -11.38 8.93 11.33
N GLU A 24 -12.01 8.80 10.17
CA GLU A 24 -13.38 8.28 10.03
C GLU A 24 -13.43 6.73 9.93
N VAL A 25 -12.29 6.04 9.93
CA VAL A 25 -12.24 4.57 9.91
C VAL A 25 -12.50 4.05 11.32
N ALA A 26 -13.71 3.54 11.55
CA ALA A 26 -14.16 3.10 12.87
C ALA A 26 -13.33 1.95 13.45
N GLU A 27 -12.94 0.99 12.62
CA GLU A 27 -12.06 -0.13 13.00
C GLU A 27 -10.58 0.31 13.18
N GLY A 28 -10.25 1.56 12.83
CA GLY A 28 -8.89 2.06 12.78
C GLY A 28 -8.17 1.68 11.48
N LEU A 29 -7.26 2.55 11.03
CA LEU A 29 -6.59 2.41 9.75
C LEU A 29 -5.75 1.11 9.65
N SER A 30 -5.10 0.70 10.74
CA SER A 30 -4.29 -0.52 10.74
C SER A 30 -5.14 -1.76 10.50
N GLU A 31 -6.24 -1.92 11.24
CA GLU A 31 -7.14 -3.07 11.10
C GLU A 31 -7.74 -3.12 9.69
N LEU A 32 -8.19 -1.96 9.17
CA LEU A 32 -8.68 -1.85 7.79
C LEU A 32 -7.63 -2.32 6.78
N LEU A 33 -6.39 -1.82 6.85
CA LEU A 33 -5.37 -2.19 5.86
C LEU A 33 -4.99 -3.68 5.97
N TRP A 34 -4.80 -4.20 7.18
CA TRP A 34 -4.45 -5.60 7.41
C TRP A 34 -5.57 -6.58 7.05
N SER A 35 -6.83 -6.14 7.01
CA SER A 35 -7.95 -6.96 6.50
C SER A 35 -7.82 -7.36 5.02
N PHE A 36 -6.92 -6.71 4.28
CA PHE A 36 -6.58 -7.06 2.89
C PHE A 36 -5.28 -7.87 2.77
N ALA A 37 -4.58 -8.17 3.87
CA ALA A 37 -3.38 -8.99 3.82
C ALA A 37 -3.73 -10.38 3.26
N PRO A 38 -2.90 -10.96 2.39
CA PRO A 38 -3.15 -12.30 1.88
C PRO A 38 -3.04 -13.33 3.01
N GLU A 39 -3.91 -14.34 3.00
CA GLU A 39 -3.88 -15.45 3.97
C GLU A 39 -2.60 -16.28 3.86
N GLN A 40 -2.04 -16.37 2.66
CA GLN A 40 -0.80 -17.08 2.35
C GLN A 40 0.11 -16.18 1.50
N GLN A 41 1.40 -16.18 1.83
CA GLN A 41 2.39 -15.48 1.01
C GLN A 41 2.51 -16.18 -0.35
N SER A 42 2.71 -15.38 -1.40
CA SER A 42 2.99 -15.91 -2.74
C SER A 42 4.39 -16.54 -2.78
N ALA A 43 4.66 -17.33 -3.83
CA ALA A 43 5.99 -17.87 -4.05
C ALA A 43 7.02 -16.72 -4.13
N ARG A 44 8.15 -16.88 -3.43
CA ARG A 44 9.18 -15.85 -3.36
C ARG A 44 9.72 -15.53 -4.77
N PRO A 45 9.74 -14.25 -5.19
CA PRO A 45 10.32 -13.86 -6.48
C PRO A 45 11.81 -14.27 -6.56
N ALA A 46 12.24 -14.81 -7.70
CA ALA A 46 13.65 -15.11 -7.91
C ALA A 46 14.45 -13.82 -8.16
N THR A 47 13.85 -12.89 -8.91
CA THR A 47 14.45 -11.61 -9.29
C THR A 47 13.44 -10.46 -9.15
N LEU A 48 13.92 -9.22 -9.22
CA LEU A 48 13.04 -8.04 -9.18
C LEU A 48 12.07 -7.98 -10.37
N ALA A 49 12.41 -8.61 -11.50
CA ALA A 49 11.52 -8.67 -12.66
C ALA A 49 10.29 -9.57 -12.40
N ASP A 50 10.38 -10.48 -11.44
CA ASP A 50 9.31 -11.40 -11.06
C ASP A 50 8.35 -10.78 -10.02
N VAL A 51 8.70 -9.62 -9.44
CA VAL A 51 7.87 -8.91 -8.47
C VAL A 51 6.67 -8.28 -9.19
N PRO A 52 5.42 -8.63 -8.81
CA PRO A 52 4.26 -8.12 -9.50
C PRO A 52 4.03 -6.63 -9.19
N GLY A 53 3.40 -5.90 -10.12
CA GLY A 53 3.04 -4.50 -9.91
C GLY A 53 1.73 -4.29 -9.13
N THR A 54 0.91 -5.34 -8.98
CA THR A 54 -0.40 -5.33 -8.32
C THR A 54 -0.79 -6.75 -7.88
N SER A 55 -1.75 -6.87 -6.97
CA SER A 55 -2.41 -8.14 -6.63
C SER A 55 -3.94 -7.97 -6.58
N PRO A 56 -4.72 -9.06 -6.57
CA PRO A 56 -6.17 -8.99 -6.31
C PRO A 56 -6.50 -8.24 -5.01
N GLN A 57 -5.70 -8.46 -3.97
CA GLN A 57 -5.83 -7.79 -2.68
C GLN A 57 -5.55 -6.29 -2.78
N SER A 58 -4.52 -5.88 -3.53
CA SER A 58 -4.22 -4.45 -3.70
C SER A 58 -5.27 -3.71 -4.53
N VAL A 59 -5.90 -4.40 -5.49
CA VAL A 59 -7.05 -3.88 -6.24
C VAL A 59 -8.25 -3.69 -5.29
N ALA A 60 -8.54 -4.67 -4.43
CA ALA A 60 -9.61 -4.59 -3.44
C ALA A 60 -9.36 -3.47 -2.42
N MET A 61 -8.15 -3.39 -1.86
CA MET A 61 -7.74 -2.34 -0.93
C MET A 61 -7.87 -0.95 -1.58
N ALA A 62 -7.33 -0.76 -2.80
CA ALA A 62 -7.43 0.51 -3.50
C ALA A 62 -8.89 0.93 -3.76
N LYS A 63 -9.76 -0.03 -4.11
CA LYS A 63 -11.19 0.23 -4.30
C LYS A 63 -11.85 0.66 -2.99
N GLU A 64 -11.55 -0.02 -1.88
CA GLU A 64 -12.15 0.29 -0.58
C GLU A 64 -11.66 1.62 -0.03
N LEU A 65 -10.36 1.90 -0.09
CA LEU A 65 -9.80 3.19 0.32
C LEU A 65 -10.43 4.33 -0.49
N LYS A 66 -10.59 4.18 -1.81
CA LYS A 66 -11.30 5.18 -2.64
C LYS A 66 -12.75 5.37 -2.18
N ARG A 67 -13.47 4.28 -1.89
CA ARG A 67 -14.85 4.32 -1.39
C ARG A 67 -14.94 5.10 -0.07
N ARG A 68 -13.95 4.93 0.81
CA ARG A 68 -13.83 5.64 2.10
C ARG A 68 -13.25 7.06 1.98
N GLY A 69 -13.04 7.56 0.77
CA GLY A 69 -12.66 8.95 0.52
C GLY A 69 -11.16 9.21 0.51
N PHE A 70 -10.31 8.17 0.50
CA PHE A 70 -8.89 8.34 0.22
C PHE A 70 -8.67 8.69 -1.27
N SER A 71 -7.58 9.39 -1.57
CA SER A 71 -7.15 9.73 -2.93
C SER A 71 -5.67 9.43 -3.13
N PHE A 72 -5.24 9.37 -4.40
CA PHE A 72 -3.89 8.92 -4.81
C PHE A 72 -3.55 7.48 -4.39
N VAL A 73 -4.57 6.62 -4.28
CA VAL A 73 -4.45 5.21 -3.90
C VAL A 73 -4.90 4.29 -5.04
N GLY A 74 -4.06 4.15 -6.07
CA GLY A 74 -4.29 3.16 -7.15
C GLY A 74 -3.85 1.75 -6.74
N PRO A 75 -4.25 0.69 -7.48
CA PRO A 75 -3.83 -0.69 -7.16
C PRO A 75 -2.33 -0.89 -7.02
N THR A 76 -1.52 -0.23 -7.87
CA THR A 76 -0.05 -0.26 -7.77
C THR A 76 0.47 0.43 -6.50
N THR A 77 -0.10 1.59 -6.14
CA THR A 77 0.25 2.28 -4.89
C THR A 77 -0.16 1.48 -3.66
N ALA A 78 -1.32 0.84 -3.70
CA ALA A 78 -1.76 -0.06 -2.63
C ALA A 78 -0.85 -1.28 -2.51
N TYR A 79 -0.40 -1.86 -3.63
CA TYR A 79 0.54 -2.99 -3.60
C TYR A 79 1.89 -2.57 -3.02
N ALA A 80 2.41 -1.42 -3.44
CA ALA A 80 3.63 -0.85 -2.86
C ALA A 80 3.50 -0.58 -1.36
N LEU A 81 2.32 -0.15 -0.89
CA LEU A 81 2.04 -0.03 0.55
C LEU A 81 2.11 -1.40 1.24
N MET A 82 1.43 -2.41 0.69
CA MET A 82 1.42 -3.78 1.24
C MET A 82 2.84 -4.35 1.38
N GLN A 83 3.68 -4.15 0.36
CA GLN A 83 5.11 -4.53 0.41
C GLN A 83 5.85 -3.74 1.50
N ALA A 84 5.71 -2.41 1.52
CA ALA A 84 6.43 -1.53 2.44
C ALA A 84 6.05 -1.75 3.92
N THR A 85 4.81 -2.19 4.19
CA THR A 85 4.32 -2.46 5.54
C THR A 85 4.40 -3.93 5.93
N GLY A 86 4.93 -4.81 5.07
CA GLY A 86 5.13 -6.23 5.36
C GLY A 86 3.87 -7.09 5.32
N MET A 87 2.79 -6.62 4.69
CA MET A 87 1.62 -7.48 4.39
C MET A 87 1.98 -8.52 3.33
N VAL A 88 2.92 -8.17 2.45
CA VAL A 88 3.52 -9.05 1.44
C VAL A 88 5.03 -9.01 1.60
N ASP A 89 5.68 -10.19 1.63
CA ASP A 89 7.14 -10.31 1.57
C ASP A 89 7.60 -10.64 0.15
N ASP A 90 7.84 -9.58 -0.63
CA ASP A 90 8.39 -9.67 -1.99
C ASP A 90 9.91 -9.48 -2.04
N HIS A 91 10.62 -9.66 -0.92
CA HIS A 91 12.08 -9.75 -0.98
C HIS A 91 12.46 -10.90 -1.91
N VAL A 92 13.37 -10.64 -2.87
CA VAL A 92 13.85 -11.66 -3.80
C VAL A 92 14.64 -12.77 -3.08
N ALA A 93 14.73 -13.94 -3.69
CA ALA A 93 15.27 -15.15 -3.08
C ALA A 93 16.69 -15.02 -2.49
N ASP A 94 17.53 -14.18 -3.07
CA ASP A 94 18.91 -13.91 -2.61
C ASP A 94 19.01 -12.74 -1.62
N CYS A 95 17.90 -12.10 -1.28
CA CYS A 95 17.89 -10.98 -0.35
C CYS A 95 18.13 -11.46 1.09
N TRP A 96 19.20 -10.98 1.73
CA TRP A 96 19.53 -11.31 3.11
C TRP A 96 18.49 -10.86 4.16
N ARG A 97 17.53 -10.01 3.77
CA ARG A 97 16.40 -9.57 4.60
C ARG A 97 15.10 -10.35 4.36
N ALA A 98 15.09 -11.26 3.40
CA ALA A 98 13.94 -12.13 3.14
C ALA A 98 13.48 -12.82 4.43
N GLY A 99 12.18 -12.80 4.70
CA GLY A 99 11.58 -13.58 5.76
C GLY A 99 11.89 -15.07 5.60
N LYS A 100 12.09 -15.77 6.72
CA LYS A 100 12.27 -17.23 6.73
C LYS A 100 10.93 -17.94 6.63
#